data_AF-A0A558DHY7-F1
#
_entry.id   AF-A0A558DHY7-F1
#
_cell.length_a   1.000
_cell.length_b   1.000
_cell.length_c   1.000
_cell.angle_alpha   90.00
_cell.angle_beta   90.00
_cell.angle_gamma   90.00
#
_symmetry.space_group_name_H-M   'P 1'
#
loop_
_entity.id
_entity.type
_entity.pdbx_description
1 polymer ?
#
loop_
_entity_poly.entity_id
_entity_poly.type
_entity_poly.pdbx_seq_one_letter_code
_entity_poly.pdbx_strand_id
1 'polypeptide(L)'
;MTDSSARLLSRTPSLYVVATPLGNLGDISARAQGILAAVDVIAAEDTRHSQRLMEACGVRTRLVALHQHNEQRAAGQLVEWLAAGQHVALITDAGTPAVSDPGAKAVARVREAGYPVVPVPGACAAIAALSVSGFAEGGFRFVGFLSPKSGARRASLAALVEDRDALVFYEAPHRVLECVTDMAAVFGPAREILVAREMTKLHEEIVRMPLGEAVAWFEAGSNRVRGEFVLVVDGAPEQEGLGVEAERVLDLLLGELPVKTAARIAAEITGAPKNALYARALALRDAD
;
A
#
# COMPACT_ATOMS: atom_id res chain seq x y z
N MET A 1 -29.38 2.83 1.02
CA MET A 1 -30.02 1.50 0.94
C MET A 1 -29.57 0.70 2.15
N THR A 2 -30.44 0.43 3.12
CA THR A 2 -30.19 -0.60 4.12
C THR A 2 -31.45 -1.40 4.34
N ASP A 3 -31.31 -2.69 4.06
CA ASP A 3 -32.22 -3.74 4.49
C ASP A 3 -32.04 -3.93 6.00
N SER A 4 -33.12 -3.71 6.76
CA SER A 4 -33.19 -3.89 8.21
C SER A 4 -33.05 -5.36 8.65
N SER A 5 -32.87 -6.30 7.72
CA SER A 5 -32.79 -7.75 7.98
C SER A 5 -31.37 -8.34 7.93
N ALA A 6 -30.34 -7.53 7.64
CA ALA A 6 -28.96 -8.03 7.56
C ALA A 6 -28.46 -8.52 8.93
N ARG A 7 -28.22 -9.83 9.06
CA ARG A 7 -27.59 -10.42 10.26
C ARG A 7 -26.18 -9.88 10.42
N LEU A 8 -25.81 -9.54 11.66
CA LEU A 8 -24.48 -9.03 12.00
C LEU A 8 -23.40 -10.09 11.84
N LEU A 9 -23.70 -11.33 12.23
CA LEU A 9 -22.85 -12.50 12.04
C LEU A 9 -23.46 -13.47 11.01
N SER A 10 -22.58 -14.11 10.25
CA SER A 10 -22.83 -15.28 9.41
C SER A 10 -23.53 -16.39 10.19
N ARG A 11 -24.26 -17.27 9.48
CA ARG A 11 -24.94 -18.43 10.08
C ARG A 11 -23.98 -19.53 10.52
N THR A 12 -22.78 -19.57 9.97
CA THR A 12 -21.75 -20.57 10.25
C THR A 12 -20.53 -19.91 10.87
N PRO A 13 -19.75 -20.63 11.69
CA PRO A 13 -18.49 -20.15 12.24
C PRO A 13 -17.64 -19.49 11.17
N SER A 14 -17.17 -18.27 11.42
CA SER A 14 -16.50 -17.42 10.41
C SER A 14 -15.42 -16.58 11.07
N LEU A 15 -14.34 -16.33 10.32
CA LEU A 15 -13.34 -15.33 10.66
C LEU A 15 -13.74 -13.97 10.08
N TYR A 16 -13.90 -12.96 10.92
CA TYR A 16 -14.12 -11.58 10.51
C TYR A 16 -12.79 -10.83 10.50
N VAL A 17 -12.41 -10.27 9.37
CA VAL A 17 -11.24 -9.39 9.28
C VAL A 17 -11.74 -7.96 9.49
N VAL A 18 -11.47 -7.39 10.66
CA VAL A 18 -12.09 -6.13 11.10
C VAL A 18 -11.07 -5.01 11.11
N ALA A 19 -11.31 -4.00 10.27
CA ALA A 19 -10.48 -2.81 10.28
C ALA A 19 -10.69 -1.97 11.55
N THR A 20 -9.59 -1.52 12.16
CA THR A 20 -9.54 -0.66 13.34
C THR A 20 -9.14 0.77 12.96
N PRO A 21 -9.43 1.77 13.80
CA PRO A 21 -9.01 3.16 13.53
C PRO A 21 -7.50 3.35 13.34
N LEU A 22 -7.11 4.41 12.63
CA LEU A 22 -5.70 4.79 12.44
C LEU A 22 -5.14 5.65 13.59
N GLY A 23 -6.02 6.20 14.42
CA GLY A 23 -5.64 7.10 15.50
C GLY A 23 -6.82 7.85 16.12
N ASN A 24 -7.89 8.05 15.35
CA ASN A 24 -9.15 8.63 15.84
C ASN A 24 -10.20 7.56 16.14
N LEU A 25 -10.64 7.46 17.40
CA LEU A 25 -11.69 6.51 17.78
C LEU A 25 -13.02 6.71 17.01
N GLY A 26 -13.26 7.90 16.45
CA GLY A 26 -14.42 8.19 15.60
C GLY A 26 -14.43 7.44 14.26
N ASP A 27 -13.30 6.88 13.83
CA ASP A 27 -13.17 6.20 12.52
C ASP A 27 -13.65 4.74 12.54
N ILE A 28 -14.01 4.20 13.72
CA ILE A 28 -14.55 2.84 13.80
C ILE A 28 -16.00 2.80 13.33
N SER A 29 -16.32 1.89 12.42
CA SER A 29 -17.70 1.76 11.92
C SER A 29 -18.61 1.11 12.97
N ALA A 30 -19.90 1.47 12.96
CA ALA A 30 -20.90 0.82 13.82
C ALA A 30 -20.99 -0.70 13.59
N ARG A 31 -20.74 -1.15 12.35
CA ARG A 31 -20.69 -2.59 12.03
C ARG A 31 -19.46 -3.27 12.64
N ALA A 32 -18.30 -2.62 12.61
CA ALA A 32 -17.10 -3.15 13.26
C ALA A 32 -17.31 -3.29 14.77
N GLN A 33 -17.81 -2.25 15.45
CA GLN A 33 -18.15 -2.31 16.88
C GLN A 33 -19.14 -3.45 17.17
N GLY A 34 -20.22 -3.55 16.40
CA GLY A 34 -21.22 -4.60 16.57
C GLY A 34 -20.63 -6.00 16.41
N ILE A 35 -19.80 -6.24 15.39
CA ILE A 35 -19.15 -7.54 15.17
C ILE A 35 -18.20 -7.86 16.32
N LEU A 36 -17.34 -6.92 16.72
CA LEU A 36 -16.39 -7.11 17.83
C LEU A 36 -17.10 -7.44 19.15
N ALA A 37 -18.29 -6.86 19.39
CA ALA A 37 -19.11 -7.16 20.56
C ALA A 37 -19.84 -8.52 20.48
N ALA A 38 -20.04 -9.08 19.28
CA ALA A 38 -20.86 -10.27 19.05
C ALA A 38 -20.07 -11.56 18.80
N VAL A 39 -18.82 -11.47 18.31
CA VAL A 39 -17.95 -12.64 18.14
C VAL A 39 -17.55 -13.25 19.49
N ASP A 40 -17.13 -14.50 19.50
CA ASP A 40 -16.75 -15.21 20.74
C ASP A 40 -15.33 -14.85 21.20
N VAL A 41 -14.43 -14.53 20.25
CA VAL A 41 -13.03 -14.21 20.51
C VAL A 41 -12.48 -13.21 19.51
N ILE A 42 -11.65 -12.29 19.99
CA ILE A 42 -10.90 -11.34 19.17
C ILE A 42 -9.43 -11.74 19.20
N ALA A 43 -8.91 -12.17 18.05
CA ALA A 43 -7.49 -12.33 17.81
C ALA A 43 -6.88 -10.97 17.43
N ALA A 44 -5.96 -10.48 18.24
CA ALA A 44 -5.32 -9.17 18.06
C ALA A 44 -3.82 -9.31 17.87
N GLU A 45 -3.23 -8.39 17.10
CA GLU A 45 -1.77 -8.25 16.99
C GLU A 45 -1.12 -7.96 18.36
N ASP A 46 -1.44 -6.80 18.97
CA ASP A 46 -1.11 -6.49 20.36
C ASP A 46 -2.39 -6.31 21.19
N THR A 47 -2.58 -7.19 22.18
CA THR A 47 -3.74 -7.14 23.07
C THR A 47 -3.74 -5.93 24.00
N ARG A 48 -2.57 -5.38 24.34
CA ARG A 48 -2.43 -4.19 25.21
C ARG A 48 -2.87 -2.94 24.46
N HIS A 49 -2.50 -2.83 23.19
CA HIS A 49 -2.98 -1.76 22.31
C HIS A 49 -4.50 -1.87 22.13
N SER A 50 -4.94 -3.05 21.69
CA SER A 50 -6.34 -3.31 21.36
C SER A 50 -7.28 -3.18 22.55
N GLN A 51 -6.83 -3.47 23.78
CA GLN A 51 -7.66 -3.34 24.98
C GLN A 51 -8.23 -1.92 25.15
N ARG A 52 -7.46 -0.88 24.86
CA ARG A 52 -7.93 0.52 24.96
C ARG A 52 -9.05 0.80 23.98
N LEU A 53 -8.93 0.30 22.74
CA LEU A 53 -9.96 0.42 21.72
C LEU A 53 -11.24 -0.32 22.15
N MET A 54 -11.11 -1.53 22.69
CA MET A 54 -12.25 -2.32 23.17
C MET A 54 -12.97 -1.62 24.32
N GLU A 55 -12.23 -1.07 25.29
CA GLU A 55 -12.78 -0.29 26.40
C GLU A 55 -13.55 0.93 25.90
N ALA A 56 -12.98 1.70 24.97
CA ALA A 56 -13.63 2.86 24.36
C ALA A 56 -14.90 2.48 23.57
N CYS A 57 -14.94 1.30 22.96
CA CYS A 57 -16.10 0.80 22.22
C CYS A 57 -17.12 0.06 23.12
N GLY A 58 -16.85 -0.11 24.41
CA GLY A 58 -17.68 -0.90 25.32
C GLY A 58 -17.70 -2.41 25.00
N VAL A 59 -16.71 -2.92 24.27
CA VAL A 59 -16.58 -4.33 23.89
C VAL A 59 -15.92 -5.12 25.03
N ARG A 60 -16.57 -6.21 25.45
CA ARG A 60 -16.08 -7.10 26.53
C ARG A 60 -15.61 -8.47 26.05
N THR A 61 -15.65 -8.69 24.74
CA THR A 61 -15.23 -9.94 24.11
C THR A 61 -13.78 -10.25 24.46
N ARG A 62 -13.49 -11.52 24.70
CA ARG A 62 -12.15 -11.97 25.09
C ARG A 62 -11.14 -11.65 23.98
N LEU A 63 -10.08 -10.93 24.33
CA LEU A 63 -8.91 -10.73 23.45
C LEU A 63 -7.87 -11.83 23.65
N VAL A 64 -7.28 -12.27 22.55
CA VAL A 64 -6.15 -13.22 22.53
C VAL A 64 -5.11 -12.71 21.55
N ALA A 65 -3.84 -12.73 21.96
CA ALA A 65 -2.73 -12.29 21.11
C ALA A 65 -2.46 -13.31 20.01
N LEU A 66 -2.31 -12.84 18.77
CA LEU A 66 -1.88 -13.62 17.64
C LEU A 66 -0.36 -13.48 17.49
N HIS A 67 0.42 -14.42 18.05
CA HIS A 67 1.88 -14.31 18.08
C HIS A 67 2.50 -14.35 16.66
N GLN A 68 3.01 -13.19 16.21
CA GLN A 68 3.66 -13.03 14.89
C GLN A 68 4.85 -13.98 14.67
N HIS A 69 5.61 -14.30 15.71
CA HIS A 69 6.79 -15.17 15.60
C HIS A 69 6.47 -16.64 15.30
N ASN A 70 5.19 -17.03 15.33
CA ASN A 70 4.76 -18.36 14.90
C ASN A 70 3.35 -18.29 14.27
N GLU A 71 3.24 -17.52 13.17
CA GLU A 71 1.99 -17.38 12.39
C GLU A 71 1.33 -18.72 12.07
N GLN A 72 2.11 -19.80 11.90
CA GLN A 72 1.60 -21.13 11.61
C GLN A 72 0.86 -21.76 12.79
N ARG A 73 1.36 -21.56 14.02
CA ARG A 73 0.68 -21.98 15.26
C ARG A 73 -0.52 -21.09 15.56
N ALA A 74 -0.37 -19.78 15.37
CA ALA A 74 -1.44 -18.80 15.51
C ALA A 74 -2.62 -19.08 14.58
N ALA A 75 -2.34 -19.44 13.32
CA ALA A 75 -3.37 -19.82 12.36
C ALA A 75 -4.10 -21.11 12.74
N GLY A 76 -3.41 -22.08 13.34
CA GLY A 76 -4.01 -23.31 13.88
C GLY A 76 -5.06 -23.02 14.96
N GLN A 77 -4.75 -22.11 15.88
CA GLN A 77 -5.67 -21.73 16.95
C GLN A 77 -6.98 -21.12 16.42
N LEU A 78 -6.92 -20.30 15.37
CA LEU A 78 -8.12 -19.74 14.73
C LEU A 78 -9.00 -20.85 14.15
N VAL A 79 -8.39 -21.82 13.47
CA VAL A 79 -9.10 -22.97 12.90
C VAL A 79 -9.74 -23.82 14.00
N GLU A 80 -9.06 -24.03 15.13
CA GLU A 80 -9.62 -24.76 16.29
C GLU A 80 -10.87 -24.08 16.86
N TRP A 81 -10.85 -22.75 17.04
CA TRP A 81 -12.02 -22.00 17.52
C TRP A 81 -13.19 -22.09 16.52
N LEU A 82 -12.91 -21.94 15.23
CA LEU A 82 -13.92 -22.08 14.18
C LEU A 82 -14.51 -23.50 14.15
N ALA A 83 -13.68 -24.54 14.31
CA ALA A 83 -14.12 -25.93 14.40
C ALA A 83 -14.97 -26.21 15.65
N ALA A 84 -14.70 -25.50 16.75
CA ALA A 84 -15.51 -25.55 17.96
C ALA A 84 -16.84 -24.79 17.85
N GLY A 85 -17.18 -24.23 16.68
CA GLY A 85 -18.43 -23.52 16.45
C GLY A 85 -18.37 -22.02 16.75
N GLN A 86 -17.19 -21.46 17.01
CA GLN A 86 -17.04 -20.07 17.43
C GLN A 86 -16.87 -19.12 16.23
N HIS A 87 -17.33 -17.89 16.39
CA HIS A 87 -16.98 -16.77 15.53
C HIS A 87 -15.74 -16.04 16.07
N VAL A 88 -14.83 -15.69 15.16
CA VAL A 88 -13.55 -15.07 15.53
C VAL A 88 -13.41 -13.74 14.78
N ALA A 89 -12.99 -12.66 15.45
CA ALA A 89 -12.51 -11.46 14.78
C ALA A 89 -10.98 -11.43 14.77
N LEU A 90 -10.39 -10.97 13.67
CA LEU A 90 -8.98 -10.63 13.53
C LEU A 90 -8.85 -9.12 13.41
N ILE A 91 -8.01 -8.53 14.27
CA ILE A 91 -7.67 -7.10 14.26
C ILE A 91 -6.15 -6.91 14.33
N THR A 92 -5.69 -5.78 13.82
CA THR A 92 -4.33 -5.24 13.99
C THR A 92 -4.41 -3.94 14.80
N ASP A 93 -3.25 -3.42 15.19
CA ASP A 93 -3.20 -2.24 16.05
C ASP A 93 -3.89 -1.03 15.39
N ALA A 94 -3.75 -0.90 14.07
CA ALA A 94 -4.42 0.13 13.29
C ALA A 94 -4.76 -0.38 11.88
N GLY A 95 -5.80 0.20 11.29
CA GLY A 95 -6.11 0.02 9.88
C GLY A 95 -6.71 -1.34 9.54
N THR A 96 -6.45 -1.82 8.32
CA THR A 96 -7.06 -3.04 7.78
C THR A 96 -6.09 -4.22 7.93
N PRO A 97 -6.42 -5.25 8.73
CA PRO A 97 -5.52 -6.38 8.93
C PRO A 97 -5.14 -7.10 7.64
N ALA A 98 -3.99 -7.79 7.66
CA ALA A 98 -3.43 -8.54 6.54
C ALA A 98 -2.96 -7.71 5.32
N VAL A 99 -2.98 -6.37 5.41
CA VAL A 99 -2.43 -5.47 4.38
C VAL A 99 -1.26 -4.70 4.97
N SER A 100 -0.02 -5.12 4.66
CA SER A 100 1.22 -4.64 5.29
C SER A 100 1.35 -4.89 6.81
N ASP A 101 0.31 -5.44 7.42
CA ASP A 101 0.27 -5.92 8.81
C ASP A 101 0.18 -7.47 8.86
N PRO A 102 0.38 -8.10 10.04
CA PRO A 102 0.21 -9.54 10.21
C PRO A 102 -1.20 -10.02 9.85
N GLY A 103 -1.31 -11.32 9.58
CA GLY A 103 -2.61 -12.00 9.45
C GLY A 103 -2.92 -12.54 8.05
N ALA A 104 -2.20 -12.15 7.00
CA ALA A 104 -2.41 -12.70 5.65
C ALA A 104 -2.27 -14.22 5.61
N LYS A 105 -1.25 -14.79 6.27
CA LYS A 105 -1.07 -16.25 6.38
C LYS A 105 -2.17 -16.91 7.21
N ALA A 106 -2.64 -16.24 8.26
CA ALA A 106 -3.74 -16.72 9.09
C ALA A 106 -5.05 -16.79 8.28
N VAL A 107 -5.36 -15.75 7.51
CA VAL A 107 -6.50 -15.71 6.57
C VAL A 107 -6.38 -16.85 5.53
N ALA A 108 -5.21 -17.02 4.92
CA ALA A 108 -4.99 -18.09 3.95
C ALA A 108 -5.26 -19.48 4.56
N ARG A 109 -4.72 -19.75 5.75
CA ARG A 109 -4.90 -21.03 6.43
C ARG A 109 -6.34 -21.32 6.84
N VAL A 110 -7.09 -20.29 7.26
CA VAL A 110 -8.52 -20.41 7.57
C VAL A 110 -9.33 -20.71 6.31
N ARG A 111 -9.00 -20.07 5.17
CA ARG A 111 -9.60 -20.40 3.88
C ARG A 111 -9.30 -21.83 3.45
N GLU A 112 -8.06 -22.28 3.58
CA GLU A 112 -7.65 -23.66 3.29
C GLU A 112 -8.39 -24.70 4.16
N ALA A 113 -8.73 -24.33 5.40
CA ALA A 113 -9.53 -25.17 6.29
C ALA A 113 -11.04 -25.17 5.96
N GLY A 114 -11.48 -24.44 4.93
CA GLY A 114 -12.87 -24.42 4.45
C GLY A 114 -13.80 -23.49 5.23
N TYR A 115 -13.29 -22.63 6.12
CA TYR A 115 -14.12 -21.69 6.86
C TYR A 115 -14.30 -20.36 6.11
N PRO A 116 -15.48 -19.72 6.21
CA PRO A 116 -15.70 -18.39 5.66
C PRO A 116 -14.78 -17.34 6.30
N VAL A 117 -14.23 -16.47 5.45
CA VAL A 117 -13.53 -15.25 5.85
C VAL A 117 -14.31 -14.04 5.34
N VAL A 118 -14.75 -13.19 6.27
CA VAL A 118 -15.65 -12.07 6.01
C VAL A 118 -14.91 -10.76 6.24
N PRO A 119 -14.72 -9.90 5.21
CA PRO A 119 -14.15 -8.59 5.41
C PRO A 119 -15.18 -7.65 6.05
N VAL A 120 -14.73 -6.88 7.03
CA VAL A 120 -15.48 -5.75 7.61
C VAL A 120 -14.78 -4.46 7.20
N PRO A 121 -15.35 -3.70 6.25
CA PRO A 121 -14.74 -2.46 5.77
C PRO A 121 -14.53 -1.44 6.91
N GLY A 122 -13.47 -0.66 6.79
CA GLY A 122 -13.13 0.42 7.72
C GLY A 122 -11.86 1.16 7.27
N ALA A 123 -11.14 1.73 8.23
CA ALA A 123 -10.01 2.61 7.94
C ALA A 123 -8.85 1.88 7.24
N CYS A 124 -8.26 2.56 6.25
CA CYS A 124 -7.08 2.12 5.52
C CYS A 124 -6.23 3.36 5.19
N ALA A 125 -5.01 3.43 5.74
CA ALA A 125 -4.15 4.60 5.62
C ALA A 125 -3.78 4.91 4.17
N ALA A 126 -3.45 3.88 3.38
CA ALA A 126 -3.15 4.02 1.95
C ALA A 126 -4.30 4.69 1.18
N ILE A 127 -5.53 4.24 1.39
CA ILE A 127 -6.71 4.76 0.69
C ILE A 127 -7.07 6.17 1.17
N ALA A 128 -6.96 6.44 2.49
CA ALA A 128 -7.17 7.77 3.05
C ALA A 128 -6.21 8.80 2.43
N ALA A 129 -4.91 8.52 2.42
CA ALA A 129 -3.91 9.41 1.82
C ALA A 129 -4.11 9.58 0.31
N LEU A 130 -4.40 8.50 -0.41
CA LEU A 130 -4.66 8.55 -1.86
C LEU A 130 -5.90 9.40 -2.19
N SER A 131 -6.96 9.32 -1.38
CA SER A 131 -8.21 10.07 -1.60
C SER A 131 -8.04 11.59 -1.59
N VAL A 132 -6.98 12.09 -0.97
CA VAL A 132 -6.66 13.52 -0.87
C VAL A 132 -5.40 13.92 -1.65
N SER A 133 -4.79 12.99 -2.39
CA SER A 133 -3.53 13.25 -3.12
C SER A 133 -3.73 14.01 -4.43
N GLY A 134 -4.85 13.78 -5.10
CA GLY A 134 -5.06 14.26 -6.46
C GLY A 134 -4.27 13.50 -7.53
N PHE A 135 -3.70 12.32 -7.20
CA PHE A 135 -2.92 11.48 -8.14
C PHE A 135 -3.68 10.26 -8.66
N ALA A 136 -4.90 10.02 -8.19
CA ALA A 136 -5.58 8.73 -8.34
C ALA A 136 -6.34 8.53 -9.68
N GLU A 137 -6.33 9.50 -10.61
CA GLU A 137 -7.16 9.45 -11.82
C GLU A 137 -6.81 8.27 -12.74
N GLY A 138 -5.52 7.95 -12.89
CA GLY A 138 -5.03 6.84 -13.71
C GLY A 138 -5.10 5.46 -13.05
N GLY A 139 -5.33 5.41 -11.73
CA GLY A 139 -5.13 4.22 -10.91
C GLY A 139 -4.02 4.43 -9.88
N PHE A 140 -3.73 3.38 -9.11
CA PHE A 140 -2.66 3.41 -8.13
C PHE A 140 -2.08 2.01 -7.89
N ARG A 141 -0.81 1.98 -7.48
CA ARG A 141 -0.11 0.80 -6.98
C ARG A 141 0.21 0.98 -5.51
N PHE A 142 -0.30 0.08 -4.67
CA PHE A 142 0.16 -0.02 -3.29
C PHE A 142 1.46 -0.82 -3.22
N VAL A 143 2.54 -0.15 -2.82
CA VAL A 143 3.89 -0.75 -2.68
C VAL A 143 4.13 -1.22 -1.24
N GLY A 144 3.54 -0.55 -0.25
CA GLY A 144 3.77 -0.83 1.17
C GLY A 144 5.15 -0.36 1.63
N PHE A 145 5.84 -1.16 2.44
CA PHE A 145 7.15 -0.80 3.00
C PHE A 145 8.30 -1.20 2.08
N LEU A 146 9.20 -0.25 1.81
CA LEU A 146 10.46 -0.53 1.12
C LEU A 146 11.48 -1.21 2.04
N SER A 147 12.51 -1.82 1.43
CA SER A 147 13.62 -2.41 2.17
C SER A 147 14.34 -1.37 3.04
N PRO A 148 14.75 -1.70 4.28
CA PRO A 148 15.61 -0.83 5.06
C PRO A 148 17.02 -0.73 4.47
N LYS A 149 17.44 -1.70 3.65
CA LYS A 149 18.76 -1.69 3.00
C LYS A 149 18.73 -0.78 1.78
N SER A 150 19.51 0.29 1.82
CA SER A 150 19.54 1.34 0.79
C SER A 150 19.73 0.81 -0.65
N GLY A 151 20.64 -0.15 -0.88
CA GLY A 151 20.82 -0.74 -2.21
C GLY A 151 19.58 -1.49 -2.74
N ALA A 152 18.93 -2.28 -1.88
CA ALA A 152 17.71 -2.99 -2.25
C ALA A 152 16.52 -2.02 -2.43
N ARG A 153 16.43 -0.99 -1.58
CA ARG A 153 15.43 0.08 -1.71
C ARG A 153 15.53 0.79 -3.05
N ARG A 154 16.72 1.26 -3.44
CA ARG A 154 16.94 1.90 -4.74
C ARG A 154 16.63 0.98 -5.92
N ALA A 155 16.97 -0.31 -5.83
CA ALA A 155 16.62 -1.27 -6.88
C ALA A 155 15.09 -1.42 -7.04
N SER A 156 14.34 -1.49 -5.93
CA SER A 156 12.87 -1.50 -5.96
C SER A 156 12.29 -0.21 -6.53
N LEU A 157 12.84 0.96 -6.16
CA LEU A 157 12.42 2.25 -6.71
C LEU A 157 12.71 2.36 -8.21
N ALA A 158 13.87 1.90 -8.68
CA ALA A 158 14.24 1.95 -10.09
C ALA A 158 13.27 1.19 -10.99
N ALA A 159 12.71 0.07 -10.49
CA ALA A 159 11.69 -0.69 -11.20
C ALA A 159 10.32 0.01 -11.33
N LEU A 160 10.13 1.14 -10.63
CA LEU A 160 8.87 1.90 -10.60
C LEU A 160 8.98 3.26 -11.31
N VAL A 161 10.13 3.61 -11.89
CA VAL A 161 10.38 4.94 -12.49
C VAL A 161 9.40 5.29 -13.61
N GLU A 162 9.05 4.30 -14.42
CA GLU A 162 8.16 4.45 -15.59
C GLU A 162 6.70 4.11 -15.26
N ASP A 163 6.38 3.79 -13.99
CA ASP A 163 5.01 3.46 -13.60
C ASP A 163 4.13 4.72 -13.66
N ARG A 164 3.06 4.66 -14.45
CA ARG A 164 2.15 5.80 -14.68
C ARG A 164 1.05 5.91 -13.63
N ASP A 165 0.87 4.88 -12.80
CA ASP A 165 -0.07 4.90 -11.70
C ASP A 165 0.55 5.59 -10.48
N ALA A 166 -0.29 6.20 -9.64
CA ALA A 166 0.18 6.73 -8.36
C ALA A 166 0.77 5.62 -7.48
N LEU A 167 1.89 5.88 -6.82
CA LEU A 167 2.60 4.91 -6.00
C LEU A 167 2.37 5.22 -4.52
N VAL A 168 1.82 4.28 -3.76
CA VAL A 168 1.52 4.44 -2.33
C VAL A 168 2.48 3.61 -1.48
N PHE A 169 3.22 4.27 -0.59
CA PHE A 169 4.20 3.66 0.32
C PHE A 169 3.84 3.92 1.77
N TYR A 170 4.20 2.98 2.64
CA TYR A 170 4.27 3.20 4.07
C TYR A 170 5.72 3.37 4.50
N GLU A 171 5.97 4.25 5.47
CA GLU A 171 7.33 4.47 5.95
C GLU A 171 7.40 4.77 7.45
N ALA A 172 8.47 4.29 8.07
CA ALA A 172 8.73 4.47 9.49
C ALA A 172 9.46 5.81 9.75
N PRO A 173 9.25 6.43 10.92
CA PRO A 173 9.78 7.77 11.23
C PRO A 173 11.31 7.85 11.15
N HIS A 174 12.00 6.81 11.59
CA HIS A 174 13.46 6.73 11.60
C HIS A 174 14.07 6.49 10.21
N ARG A 175 13.25 6.29 9.17
CA ARG A 175 13.66 5.98 7.81
C ARG A 175 13.14 6.93 6.75
N VAL A 176 12.11 7.72 7.07
CA VAL A 176 11.40 8.54 6.08
C VAL A 176 12.33 9.48 5.32
N LEU A 177 13.30 10.10 6.00
CA LEU A 177 14.25 11.00 5.38
C LEU A 177 15.16 10.29 4.36
N GLU A 178 15.72 9.14 4.71
CA GLU A 178 16.53 8.33 3.79
C GLU A 178 15.70 7.83 2.59
N CYS A 179 14.46 7.43 2.84
CA CYS A 179 13.55 6.93 1.83
C CYS A 179 13.21 8.00 0.79
N VAL A 180 12.81 9.19 1.25
CA VAL A 180 12.49 10.34 0.40
C VAL A 180 13.72 10.84 -0.36
N THR A 181 14.91 10.76 0.26
CA THR A 181 16.18 11.09 -0.41
C THR A 181 16.46 10.13 -1.58
N ASP A 182 16.31 8.82 -1.36
CA ASP A 182 16.45 7.82 -2.43
C ASP A 182 15.34 7.97 -3.50
N MET A 183 14.10 8.31 -3.12
CA MET A 183 13.01 8.59 -4.06
C MET A 183 13.31 9.79 -4.96
N ALA A 184 13.76 10.92 -4.40
CA ALA A 184 14.11 12.10 -5.17
C ALA A 184 15.26 11.84 -6.15
N ALA A 185 16.26 11.05 -5.74
CA ALA A 185 17.38 10.66 -6.58
C ALA A 185 16.97 9.72 -7.73
N VAL A 186 16.01 8.83 -7.51
CA VAL A 186 15.60 7.80 -8.49
C VAL A 186 14.47 8.28 -9.40
N PHE A 187 13.42 8.89 -8.85
CA PHE A 187 12.27 9.36 -9.62
C PHE A 187 12.46 10.76 -10.23
N GLY A 188 13.49 11.48 -9.78
CA GLY A 188 13.77 12.85 -10.19
C GLY A 188 13.09 13.89 -9.30
N PRO A 189 13.67 15.09 -9.18
CA PRO A 189 13.24 16.11 -8.21
C PRO A 189 11.90 16.76 -8.55
N ALA A 190 11.48 16.74 -9.81
CA ALA A 190 10.24 17.36 -10.28
C ALA A 190 9.00 16.49 -10.05
N ARG A 191 9.18 15.21 -9.74
CA ARG A 191 8.09 14.29 -9.42
C ARG A 191 7.38 14.76 -8.15
N GLU A 192 6.06 14.83 -8.18
CA GLU A 192 5.25 15.25 -7.04
C GLU A 192 5.10 14.13 -6.00
N ILE A 193 5.08 14.51 -4.73
CA ILE A 193 4.80 13.64 -3.58
C ILE A 193 3.77 14.30 -2.66
N LEU A 194 2.84 13.51 -2.15
CA LEU A 194 2.04 13.82 -0.97
C LEU A 194 2.59 13.05 0.23
N VAL A 195 2.91 13.77 1.29
CA VAL A 195 3.28 13.24 2.59
C VAL A 195 2.08 13.38 3.52
N ALA A 196 1.52 12.25 3.97
CA ALA A 196 0.50 12.21 4.99
C ALA A 196 1.11 11.67 6.29
N ARG A 197 1.25 12.54 7.29
CA ARG A 197 1.85 12.24 8.59
C ARG A 197 0.78 12.23 9.67
N GLU A 198 0.83 11.23 10.54
CA GLU A 198 -0.04 11.14 11.72
C GLU A 198 -1.54 11.28 11.38
N MET A 199 -1.97 10.68 10.27
CA MET A 199 -3.36 10.77 9.81
C MET A 199 -4.36 10.38 10.90
N THR A 200 -5.41 11.19 10.97
CA THR A 200 -6.52 11.19 11.93
C THR A 200 -6.14 11.47 13.39
N LYS A 201 -4.85 11.73 13.69
CA LYS A 201 -4.36 12.06 15.05
C LYS A 201 -4.25 13.59 15.25
N LEU A 202 -3.90 14.00 16.47
CA LEU A 202 -3.76 15.42 16.87
C LEU A 202 -2.75 16.21 16.01
N HIS A 203 -1.73 15.54 15.48
CA HIS A 203 -0.65 16.16 14.72
C HIS A 203 -0.71 15.83 13.23
N GLU A 204 -1.91 15.56 12.71
CA GLU A 204 -2.13 15.30 11.29
C GLU A 204 -1.54 16.43 10.44
N GLU A 205 -0.76 16.03 9.43
CA GLU A 205 -0.13 16.95 8.49
C GLU A 205 -0.11 16.30 7.11
N ILE A 206 -0.80 16.93 6.16
CA ILE A 206 -0.94 16.44 4.79
C ILE A 206 -0.37 17.52 3.87
N VAL A 207 0.78 17.24 3.25
CA VAL A 207 1.51 18.22 2.44
C VAL A 207 1.88 17.60 1.11
N ARG A 208 1.57 18.31 0.03
CA ARG A 208 2.00 17.99 -1.33
C ARG A 208 3.11 18.94 -1.76
N MET A 209 4.16 18.40 -2.37
CA MET A 209 5.30 19.16 -2.87
C MET A 209 6.09 18.34 -3.92
N PRO A 210 7.01 18.97 -4.68
CA PRO A 210 7.99 18.25 -5.48
C PRO A 210 8.95 17.43 -4.60
N LEU A 211 9.38 16.25 -5.05
CA LEU A 211 10.33 15.38 -4.34
C LEU A 211 11.64 16.12 -4.03
N GLY A 212 12.07 17.04 -4.89
CA GLY A 212 13.27 17.86 -4.68
C GLY A 212 13.17 18.78 -3.46
N GLU A 213 11.96 19.14 -3.02
CA GLU A 213 11.72 19.98 -1.84
C GLU A 213 11.52 19.16 -0.56
N ALA A 214 11.15 17.87 -0.71
CA ALA A 214 10.74 17.03 0.40
C ALA A 214 11.85 16.81 1.44
N VAL A 215 13.11 16.63 1.01
CA VAL A 215 14.25 16.47 1.93
C VAL A 215 14.41 17.69 2.84
N ALA A 216 14.46 18.89 2.26
CA ALA A 216 14.56 20.14 3.01
C ALA A 216 13.34 20.35 3.92
N TRP A 217 12.15 19.94 3.47
CA TRP A 217 10.95 20.00 4.29
C TRP A 217 11.05 19.14 5.56
N PHE A 218 11.55 17.91 5.45
CA PHE A 218 11.77 17.04 6.63
C PHE A 218 12.86 17.59 7.56
N GLU A 219 13.96 18.11 7.01
CA GLU A 219 15.09 18.65 7.79
C GLU A 219 14.72 19.93 8.55
N ALA A 220 13.79 20.73 8.02
CA ALA A 220 13.36 21.99 8.63
C ALA A 220 12.63 21.82 9.99
N GLY A 221 12.25 20.61 10.39
CA GLY A 221 11.61 20.38 11.68
C GLY A 221 11.82 18.97 12.22
N SER A 222 12.44 18.86 13.40
CA SER A 222 12.66 17.56 14.06
C SER A 222 11.37 16.79 14.40
N ASN A 223 10.23 17.48 14.49
CA ASN A 223 8.93 16.84 14.65
C ASN A 223 8.38 16.23 13.35
N ARG A 224 8.86 16.66 12.17
CA ARG A 224 8.38 16.17 10.86
C ARG A 224 8.86 14.76 10.54
N VAL A 225 9.84 14.24 11.28
CA VAL A 225 10.31 12.84 11.20
C VAL A 225 9.76 11.97 12.33
N ARG A 226 8.70 12.40 13.03
CA ARG A 226 8.02 11.63 14.07
C ARG A 226 6.62 11.21 13.63
N GLY A 227 6.20 10.05 14.15
CA GLY A 227 4.90 9.46 13.87
C GLY A 227 4.94 8.47 12.72
N GLU A 228 3.79 8.22 12.12
CA GLU A 228 3.60 7.30 10.99
C GLU A 228 3.37 8.06 9.69
N PHE A 229 3.85 7.50 8.58
CA PHE A 229 3.83 8.14 7.27
C PHE A 229 3.20 7.26 6.22
N VAL A 230 2.32 7.88 5.42
CA VAL A 230 1.95 7.40 4.09
C VAL A 230 2.49 8.38 3.07
N LEU A 231 3.25 7.87 2.11
CA LEU A 231 3.80 8.65 1.00
C LEU A 231 3.05 8.26 -0.27
N VAL A 232 2.48 9.24 -0.96
CA VAL A 232 1.86 9.03 -2.28
C VAL A 232 2.70 9.79 -3.31
N VAL A 233 3.41 9.06 -4.15
CA VAL A 233 4.20 9.64 -5.24
C VAL A 233 3.35 9.60 -6.50
N ASP A 234 3.34 10.69 -7.26
CA ASP A 234 2.60 10.78 -8.52
C ASP A 234 3.12 9.75 -9.55
N GLY A 235 2.29 9.40 -10.52
CA GLY A 235 2.70 8.54 -11.63
C GLY A 235 3.72 9.24 -12.53
N ALA A 236 4.48 8.45 -13.30
CA ALA A 236 5.39 8.89 -14.37
C ALA A 236 4.72 9.95 -15.25
N PRO A 237 5.37 11.11 -15.54
CA PRO A 237 4.70 12.06 -16.40
C PRO A 237 4.52 11.39 -17.77
N GLU A 238 3.50 11.80 -18.52
CA GLU A 238 3.47 11.44 -19.93
C GLU A 238 4.73 11.97 -20.60
N GLN A 239 5.59 11.05 -21.05
CA GLN A 239 6.73 11.44 -21.86
C GLN A 239 6.22 11.83 -23.25
N GLU A 240 6.40 13.09 -23.62
CA GLU A 240 6.32 13.50 -25.03
C GLU A 240 7.47 12.83 -25.79
N GLY A 241 7.15 11.87 -26.66
CA GLY A 241 8.14 11.17 -27.49
C GLY A 241 8.22 9.67 -27.24
N LEU A 242 9.37 9.08 -27.53
CA LEU A 242 9.63 7.65 -27.36
C LEU A 242 10.14 7.39 -25.94
N GLY A 243 9.61 6.35 -25.29
CA GLY A 243 10.07 5.95 -23.96
C GLY A 243 11.53 5.51 -23.94
N VAL A 244 12.19 5.59 -22.79
CA VAL A 244 13.62 5.23 -22.61
C VAL A 244 13.91 3.82 -23.13
N GLU A 245 13.04 2.86 -22.83
CA GLU A 245 13.18 1.48 -23.31
C GLU A 245 13.00 1.36 -24.83
N ALA A 246 12.10 2.16 -25.39
CA ALA A 246 11.89 2.22 -26.84
C ALA A 246 13.11 2.81 -27.56
N GLU A 247 13.74 3.85 -26.98
CA GLU A 247 15.00 4.40 -27.49
C GLU A 247 16.15 3.39 -27.36
N ARG A 248 16.30 2.75 -26.19
CA ARG A 248 17.36 1.75 -25.94
C ARG A 248 17.26 0.56 -26.88
N VAL A 249 16.06 0.01 -27.08
CA VAL A 249 15.82 -1.10 -28.00
C VAL A 249 16.07 -0.66 -29.44
N LEU A 250 15.63 0.54 -29.82
CA LEU A 250 15.85 1.07 -31.16
C LEU A 250 17.35 1.24 -31.46
N ASP A 251 18.11 1.82 -30.54
CA ASP A 251 19.55 2.05 -30.66
C ASP A 251 20.33 0.74 -30.86
N LEU A 252 20.07 -0.25 -30.01
CA LEU A 252 20.66 -1.59 -30.15
C LEU A 252 20.33 -2.25 -31.50
N LEU A 253 19.10 -2.09 -31.99
CA LEU A 253 18.69 -2.67 -33.28
C LEU A 253 19.28 -1.92 -34.48
N LEU A 254 19.53 -0.62 -34.37
CA LEU A 254 20.14 0.17 -35.45
C LEU A 254 21.60 -0.19 -35.70
N GLY A 255 22.31 -0.70 -34.68
CA GLY A 255 23.66 -1.26 -34.85
C GLY A 255 23.72 -2.50 -35.74
N GLU A 256 22.60 -3.23 -35.89
CA GLU A 256 22.56 -4.56 -36.53
C GLU A 256 21.63 -4.63 -37.74
N LEU A 257 20.64 -3.73 -37.85
CA LEU A 257 19.54 -3.84 -38.81
C LEU A 257 19.27 -2.53 -39.56
N PRO A 258 18.76 -2.61 -40.80
CA PRO A 258 18.30 -1.42 -41.52
C PRO A 258 17.20 -0.67 -40.76
N VAL A 259 17.25 0.66 -40.80
CA VAL A 259 16.33 1.62 -40.12
C VAL A 259 14.87 1.16 -40.09
N LYS A 260 14.31 0.79 -41.24
CA LYS A 260 12.90 0.40 -41.37
C LYS A 260 12.58 -0.90 -40.62
N THR A 261 13.52 -1.83 -40.58
CA THR A 261 13.39 -3.11 -39.87
C THR A 261 13.59 -2.92 -38.38
N ALA A 262 14.61 -2.15 -37.97
CA ALA A 262 14.87 -1.78 -36.59
C ALA A 262 13.65 -1.10 -35.95
N ALA A 263 13.09 -0.07 -36.61
CA ALA A 263 11.91 0.64 -36.12
C ALA A 263 10.65 -0.24 -36.03
N ARG A 264 10.47 -1.20 -36.96
CA ARG A 264 9.34 -2.15 -36.90
C ARG A 264 9.49 -3.10 -35.72
N ILE A 265 10.67 -3.70 -35.53
CA ILE A 265 10.92 -4.67 -34.47
C ILE A 265 10.89 -3.97 -33.10
N ALA A 266 11.47 -2.77 -32.99
CA ALA A 266 11.36 -1.96 -31.78
C ALA A 266 9.90 -1.68 -31.40
N ALA A 267 9.03 -1.40 -32.37
CA ALA A 267 7.60 -1.19 -32.12
C ALA A 267 6.92 -2.47 -31.61
N GLU A 268 7.27 -3.63 -32.17
CA GLU A 268 6.73 -4.94 -31.74
C GLU A 268 7.20 -5.32 -30.33
N ILE A 269 8.43 -4.97 -29.95
CA ILE A 269 8.99 -5.26 -28.62
C ILE A 269 8.45 -4.31 -27.55
N THR A 270 8.36 -3.01 -27.88
CA THR A 270 8.14 -1.95 -26.88
C THR A 270 6.70 -1.44 -26.86
N GLY A 271 5.91 -1.73 -27.89
CA GLY A 271 4.57 -1.17 -28.07
C GLY A 271 4.55 0.32 -28.50
N ALA A 272 5.72 0.95 -28.66
CA ALA A 272 5.80 2.36 -29.05
C ALA A 272 5.35 2.60 -30.50
N PRO A 273 4.85 3.80 -30.84
CA PRO A 273 4.36 4.08 -32.18
C PRO A 273 5.46 3.92 -33.24
N LYS A 274 5.26 2.99 -34.17
CA LYS A 274 6.23 2.68 -35.23
C LYS A 274 6.69 3.91 -36.03
N ASN A 275 5.78 4.86 -36.28
CA ASN A 275 6.12 6.08 -37.01
C ASN A 275 7.04 7.01 -36.20
N ALA A 276 6.83 7.10 -34.88
CA ALA A 276 7.72 7.85 -33.99
C ALA A 276 9.11 7.19 -33.92
N LEU A 277 9.16 5.85 -33.78
CA LEU A 277 10.40 5.07 -33.82
C LEU A 277 11.16 5.25 -35.15
N TYR A 278 10.46 5.25 -36.27
CA TYR A 278 11.07 5.45 -37.58
C TYR A 278 11.63 6.87 -37.75
N ALA A 279 10.89 7.89 -37.33
CA ALA A 279 11.35 9.28 -37.37
C ALA A 279 12.59 9.49 -36.49
N ARG A 280 12.59 8.91 -35.28
CA ARG A 280 13.76 8.94 -34.37
C ARG A 280 14.97 8.25 -34.97
N ALA A 281 14.78 7.08 -35.58
CA ALA A 281 15.85 6.32 -36.21
C ALA A 281 16.51 7.05 -37.38
N LEU A 282 15.74 7.84 -38.14
CA LEU A 282 16.30 8.72 -39.17
C LEU A 282 17.11 9.85 -38.56
N ALA A 283 16.56 10.52 -37.53
CA ALA A 283 17.25 11.61 -36.84
C ALA A 283 18.59 11.19 -36.20
N LEU A 284 18.69 9.96 -35.68
CA LEU A 284 19.93 9.43 -35.12
C LEU A 284 20.99 9.17 -36.21
N ARG A 285 20.59 8.70 -37.40
CA ARG A 285 21.51 8.49 -38.53
C ARG A 285 21.99 9.77 -39.19
N ASP A 286 21.21 10.84 -39.09
CA ASP A 286 21.58 12.15 -39.62
C ASP A 286 22.50 12.93 -38.65
N ALA A 287 22.67 12.44 -37.42
CA ALA A 287 23.52 13.03 -36.38
C ALA A 287 24.92 12.37 -36.27
N ASP A 288 25.12 11.23 -36.94
CA ASP A 288 26.41 10.54 -37.14
C ASP A 288 27.06 10.92 -38.49
#